data_AF-N6YU41-F1
#
_entry.id   AF-N6YU41-F1
#
_cell.length_a   1.000
_cell.length_b   1.000
_cell.length_c   1.000
_cell.angle_alpha   90.00
_cell.angle_beta   90.00
_cell.angle_gamma   90.00
#
_symmetry.space_group_name_H-M   'P 1'
#
loop_
_entity.id
_entity.type
_entity.pdbx_description
1 polymer ?
#
loop_
_entity_poly.entity_id
_entity_poly.type
_entity_poly.pdbx_seq_one_letter_code
_entity_poly.pdbx_strand_id
1 'polypeptide(L)' 'GELDAALARLQAAPSAAYKARFDDLRGDVLAAQGKVAEARAAYQAAIDALAAVGDDAVTLREVVRVKLESLGA' A
#
# COMPACT_ATOMS: atom_id res chain seq x y z
N GLY A 1 1.59 -17.73 8.96
CA GLY A 1 2.51 -18.05 7.85
C GLY A 1 3.44 -16.88 7.57
N GLU A 2 4.28 -16.97 6.53
CA GLU A 2 5.25 -15.91 6.19
C GLU A 2 4.58 -14.55 5.89
N LEU A 3 3.40 -14.57 5.25
CA LEU A 3 2.61 -13.37 4.99
C LEU A 3 2.11 -12.68 6.27
N ASP A 4 1.72 -13.45 7.29
CA ASP A 4 1.32 -12.86 8.59
C ASP A 4 2.50 -12.20 9.29
N ALA A 5 3.68 -12.81 9.20
CA ALA A 5 4.91 -12.26 9.77
C ALA A 5 5.40 -11.01 9.02
N ALA A 6 5.13 -10.91 7.71
CA ALA A 6 5.35 -9.71 6.92
C ALA A 6 4.38 -8.60 7.32
N LEU A 7 3.08 -8.92 7.42
CA LEU A 7 2.05 -7.96 7.83
C LEU A 7 2.32 -7.39 9.23
N ALA A 8 2.74 -8.24 10.17
CA ALA A 8 3.10 -7.82 11.53
C ALA A 8 4.24 -6.78 11.56
N ARG A 9 5.26 -6.93 10.70
CA ARG A 9 6.36 -5.95 10.58
C ARG A 9 5.87 -4.59 10.08
N LEU A 10 4.82 -4.58 9.25
CA LEU A 10 4.22 -3.38 8.69
C LEU A 10 3.19 -2.71 9.61
N GLN A 11 2.91 -3.26 10.80
CA GLN A 11 1.98 -2.64 11.77
C GLN A 11 2.60 -1.44 12.49
N ALA A 12 3.92 -1.38 12.61
CA ALA A 12 4.60 -0.26 13.23
C ALA A 12 4.30 1.03 12.46
N ALA A 13 3.97 2.11 13.18
CA ALA A 13 3.71 3.41 12.58
C ALA A 13 5.01 3.95 11.95
N PRO A 14 5.05 4.16 10.62
CA PRO A 14 6.22 4.72 9.96
C PRO A 14 6.31 6.23 10.22
N SER A 15 7.48 6.83 9.93
CA SER A 15 7.54 8.28 9.77
C SER A 15 6.63 8.72 8.62
N ALA A 16 6.20 9.99 8.65
CA ALA A 16 5.31 10.54 7.61
C ALA A 16 5.87 10.33 6.19
N ALA A 17 7.20 10.45 6.02
CA ALA A 17 7.89 10.24 4.76
C ALA A 17 7.77 8.80 4.21
N TYR A 18 7.61 7.80 5.08
CA TYR A 18 7.51 6.40 4.68
C TYR A 18 6.08 5.84 4.69
N LYS A 19 5.09 6.64 5.10
CA LYS A 19 3.70 6.19 5.23
C LYS A 19 3.16 5.55 3.95
N ALA A 20 3.33 6.21 2.81
CA ALA A 20 2.87 5.69 1.53
C ALA A 20 3.52 4.34 1.16
N ARG A 21 4.82 4.17 1.43
CA ARG A 21 5.55 2.93 1.15
C ARG A 21 5.08 1.78 2.04
N PHE A 22 4.79 2.07 3.31
CA PHE A 22 4.23 1.08 4.24
C PHE A 22 2.83 0.65 3.83
N ASP A 23 2.00 1.59 3.41
CA ASP A 23 0.64 1.31 2.97
C ASP A 23 0.63 0.51 1.64
N ASP A 24 1.52 0.83 0.70
CA ASP A 24 1.75 0.06 -0.53
C ASP A 24 2.14 -1.41 -0.23
N LEU A 25 3.17 -1.61 0.58
CA LEU A 25 3.61 -2.97 0.98
C LEU A 25 2.53 -3.73 1.76
N ARG A 26 1.73 -3.03 2.58
CA ARG A 26 0.62 -3.65 3.29
C ARG A 26 -0.43 -4.15 2.31
N GLY A 27 -0.73 -3.37 1.27
CA GLY A 27 -1.61 -3.79 0.18
C GLY A 27 -1.11 -5.04 -0.53
N ASP A 28 0.19 -5.11 -0.85
CA ASP A 28 0.81 -6.28 -1.50
C ASP A 28 0.63 -7.56 -0.67
N VAL A 29 0.91 -7.47 0.63
CA VAL A 29 0.79 -8.61 1.55
C VAL A 29 -0.68 -9.04 1.69
N LEU A 30 -1.60 -8.08 1.83
CA LEU A 30 -3.03 -8.38 1.96
C LEU A 30 -3.60 -9.00 0.67
N ALA A 31 -3.17 -8.53 -0.49
CA ALA A 31 -3.53 -9.10 -1.78
C ALA A 31 -3.05 -10.55 -1.89
N ALA A 32 -1.80 -10.83 -1.51
CA ALA A 32 -1.25 -12.18 -1.47
C ALA A 32 -1.97 -13.10 -0.47
N GLN A 33 -2.61 -12.54 0.56
CA GLN A 33 -3.47 -13.27 1.49
C GLN A 33 -4.91 -13.49 0.98
N GLY A 34 -5.26 -12.98 -0.20
CA GLY A 34 -6.64 -13.00 -0.71
C GLY A 34 -7.59 -12.00 -0.03
N LYS A 35 -7.06 -11.10 0.80
CA LYS A 35 -7.82 -10.07 1.53
C LYS A 35 -8.01 -8.83 0.66
N VAL A 36 -8.80 -8.99 -0.40
CA VAL A 36 -8.94 -7.99 -1.48
C VAL A 36 -9.49 -6.65 -0.97
N ALA A 37 -10.45 -6.66 -0.04
CA ALA A 37 -11.04 -5.44 0.49
C ALA A 37 -10.02 -4.63 1.32
N GLU A 38 -9.25 -5.32 2.17
CA GLU A 38 -8.21 -4.70 2.97
C GLU A 38 -7.03 -4.22 2.11
N ALA A 39 -6.67 -4.98 1.07
CA ALA A 39 -5.64 -4.58 0.11
C ALA A 39 -6.04 -3.29 -0.62
N ARG A 40 -7.30 -3.21 -1.09
CA ARG A 40 -7.87 -2.00 -1.71
C ARG A 40 -7.76 -0.79 -0.79
N ALA A 41 -8.12 -0.94 0.48
CA ALA A 41 -8.03 0.13 1.46
C ALA A 41 -6.58 0.59 1.70
N ALA A 42 -5.63 -0.35 1.76
CA ALA A 42 -4.22 -0.03 1.95
C ALA A 42 -3.63 0.73 0.74
N TYR A 43 -3.92 0.30 -0.48
CA TYR A 43 -3.46 1.01 -1.68
C TYR A 43 -4.08 2.41 -1.81
N GLN A 44 -5.37 2.58 -1.45
CA GLN A 44 -5.98 3.91 -1.44
C GLN A 44 -5.28 4.84 -0.44
N ALA A 45 -4.98 4.36 0.78
CA ALA A 45 -4.24 5.13 1.78
C ALA A 45 -2.83 5.53 1.30
N ALA A 46 -2.15 4.65 0.55
CA ALA A 46 -0.87 4.97 -0.06
C ALA A 46 -1.00 6.08 -1.13
N ILE A 47 -2.01 6.01 -2.00
CA ILE A 47 -2.29 7.04 -3.01
C ILE A 47 -2.57 8.39 -2.35
N ASP A 48 -3.39 8.42 -1.30
CA ASP A 48 -3.74 9.64 -0.57
C ASP A 48 -2.51 10.26 0.10
N ALA A 49 -1.67 9.43 0.72
CA ALA A 49 -0.41 9.87 1.31
C ALA A 49 0.55 10.44 0.26
N LEU A 50 0.59 9.87 -0.95
CA LEU A 50 1.43 10.36 -2.06
C LEU A 50 0.88 11.64 -2.67
N ALA A 51 -0.44 11.82 -2.73
CA ALA A 51 -1.06 13.06 -3.17
C ALA A 51 -0.64 14.25 -2.26
N ALA A 52 -0.46 14.01 -0.97
CA ALA A 52 -0.02 15.03 -0.01
C ALA A 52 1.47 15.44 -0.16
N VAL A 53 2.31 14.62 -0.81
CA VAL A 53 3.75 14.90 -1.01
C VAL A 53 4.02 15.76 -2.25
N GLY A 54 3.07 15.84 -3.20
CA GLY A 54 3.21 16.61 -4.44
C GLY A 54 3.78 15.82 -5.62
N ASP A 55 4.37 16.50 -6.60
CA ASP A 55 4.76 15.93 -7.89
C ASP A 55 5.96 14.97 -7.81
N ASP A 56 6.80 15.10 -6.79
CA ASP A 56 7.97 14.23 -6.56
C ASP A 56 7.57 12.75 -6.33
N ALA A 57 6.31 12.50 -5.98
CA ALA A 57 5.78 11.19 -5.66
C ALA A 57 5.01 10.51 -6.83
N VAL A 58 4.94 11.15 -8.01
CA VAL A 58 4.11 10.69 -9.14
C VAL A 58 4.41 9.25 -9.54
N THR A 59 5.69 8.87 -9.68
CA THR A 59 6.07 7.52 -10.13
C THR A 59 5.52 6.43 -9.21
N LEU A 60 5.63 6.60 -7.89
CA LEU A 60 5.10 5.63 -6.94
C LEU A 60 3.57 5.63 -6.95
N ARG A 61 2.95 6.81 -7.07
CA ARG A 61 1.48 6.93 -7.12
C ARG A 61 0.89 6.14 -8.28
N GLU A 62 1.52 6.20 -9.45
CA GLU A 62 1.09 5.42 -10.62
C GLU A 62 1.27 3.91 -10.40
N VAL A 63 2.39 3.47 -9.81
CA VAL A 63 2.59 2.05 -9.48
C VAL A 63 1.49 1.54 -8.55
N VAL A 64 1.18 2.28 -7.48
CA VAL A 64 0.13 1.89 -6.52
C VAL A 64 -1.25 1.87 -7.18
N ARG A 65 -1.53 2.81 -8.09
CA ARG A 65 -2.78 2.83 -8.85
C ARG A 65 -2.96 1.56 -9.70
N VAL A 66 -1.92 1.15 -10.43
CA VAL A 66 -1.96 -0.09 -11.24
C VAL A 66 -2.21 -1.31 -10.35
N LYS A 67 -1.59 -1.39 -9.17
CA LYS A 67 -1.84 -2.47 -8.21
C LYS A 67 -3.30 -2.49 -7.74
N LEU A 68 -3.85 -1.32 -7.41
CA LEU A 68 -5.25 -1.16 -6.98
C LEU A 68 -6.25 -1.58 -8.06
N GLU A 69 -6.00 -1.21 -9.32
CA GLU A 69 -6.82 -1.59 -10.46
C GLU A 69 -6.76 -3.10 -10.72
N SER A 70 -5.58 -3.69 -10.56
CA SER A 70 -5.33 -5.13 -10.77
C SER A 70 -6.03 -6.02 -9.72
N LEU A 71 -6.50 -5.48 -8.59
CA LEU A 71 -7.28 -6.23 -7.61
C LEU A 71 -8.69 -6.63 -8.09
N GLY A 72 -9.20 -5.98 -9.14
CA GLY A 72 -10.54 -6.20 -9.68
C GLY A 72 -10.57 -6.78 -11.09
N ALA A 73 -9.42 -7.05 -11.69
CA ALA A 73 -9.26 -7.75 -12.96
C ALA A 73 -9.24 -9.26 -12.74
#